data_AF-V2YIT9-F1
#
_entry.id   AF-V2YIT9-F1
#
_cell.length_a   1.000
_cell.length_b   1.000
_cell.length_c   1.000
_cell.angle_alpha   90.00
_cell.angle_beta   90.00
_cell.angle_gamma   90.00
#
_symmetry.space_group_name_H-M   'P 1'
#
loop_
_entity.id
_entity.type
_entity.pdbx_description
1 polymer ?
#
loop_
_entity_poly.entity_id
_entity_poly.type
_entity_poly.pdbx_seq_one_letter_code
_entity_poly.pdbx_strand_id
1 'polypeptide(L)' 'MPTEKDYKTIEKATIYDLRRIFVNSGKESYTLEELCRLLDTIADAKDQE' A
#
# COMPACT_ATOMS: atom_id res chain seq x y z
N MET A 1 -21.21 -4.10 -10.87
CA MET A 1 -20.87 -4.14 -9.43
C MET A 1 -19.75 -5.16 -9.28
N PRO A 2 -18.58 -4.79 -8.75
CA PRO A 2 -17.51 -5.75 -8.50
C PRO A 2 -18.02 -6.82 -7.52
N THR A 3 -17.64 -8.07 -7.74
CA THR A 3 -18.01 -9.17 -6.84
C THR A 3 -17.05 -9.22 -5.64
N GLU A 4 -17.43 -9.87 -4.54
CA GLU A 4 -16.54 -10.06 -3.37
C GLU A 4 -15.17 -10.66 -3.74
N LYS A 5 -15.12 -11.43 -4.82
CA LYS A 5 -13.87 -12.01 -5.35
C LYS A 5 -12.95 -10.95 -5.95
N ASP A 6 -13.52 -9.93 -6.58
CA ASP A 6 -12.78 -8.81 -7.17
C ASP A 6 -12.20 -7.93 -6.06
N TYR A 7 -12.99 -7.63 -5.01
CA TYR A 7 -12.51 -6.91 -3.82
C TYR A 7 -11.35 -7.63 -3.12
N LYS A 8 -11.47 -8.95 -2.89
CA LYS A 8 -10.39 -9.77 -2.31
C LYS A 8 -9.13 -9.79 -3.18
N THR A 9 -9.27 -9.64 -4.50
CA THR A 9 -8.13 -9.61 -5.42
C THR A 9 -7.45 -8.25 -5.39
N ILE A 10 -8.24 -7.17 -5.35
CA ILE A 10 -7.75 -5.78 -5.23
C ILE A 10 -7.04 -5.59 -3.88
N GLU A 11 -7.61 -6.05 -2.76
CA GLU A 11 -6.98 -5.99 -1.44
C GLU A 11 -5.65 -6.74 -1.39
N LYS A 12 -5.58 -7.92 -2.02
CA LYS A 12 -4.33 -8.69 -2.13
C LYS A 12 -3.27 -7.96 -2.96
N ALA A 13 -3.67 -7.28 -4.04
CA ALA A 13 -2.76 -6.48 -4.85
C ALA A 13 -2.18 -5.31 -4.03
N THR A 14 -3.02 -4.60 -3.27
CA THR A 14 -2.57 -3.50 -2.39
C THR A 14 -1.56 -3.97 -1.34
N ILE A 15 -1.79 -5.10 -0.69
CA ILE A 15 -0.84 -5.65 0.30
C ILE A 15 0.48 -6.07 -0.36
N TYR A 16 0.42 -6.63 -1.57
CA TYR A 16 1.62 -7.02 -2.32
C TYR A 16 2.48 -5.82 -2.69
N ASP A 17 1.86 -4.73 -3.14
CA ASP A 17 2.57 -3.49 -3.48
C ASP A 17 3.21 -2.85 -2.26
N LEU A 18 2.49 -2.79 -1.13
CA LEU A 18 3.04 -2.33 0.15
C LEU A 18 4.25 -3.18 0.58
N ARG A 19 4.15 -4.51 0.49
CA ARG A 19 5.28 -5.41 0.80
C ARG A 19 6.49 -5.11 -0.09
N ARG A 20 6.28 -4.87 -1.38
CA ARG A 20 7.36 -4.53 -2.32
C ARG A 20 8.02 -3.21 -1.97
N ILE A 21 7.25 -2.20 -1.59
CA ILE A 21 7.77 -0.90 -1.12
C ILE A 21 8.63 -1.09 0.13
N PHE A 22 8.16 -1.86 1.11
CA PHE A 22 8.92 -2.11 2.35
C PHE A 22 10.20 -2.91 2.11
N VAL A 23 10.19 -3.90 1.22
CA VAL A 23 11.41 -4.66 0.87
C VAL A 23 12.42 -3.78 0.13
N ASN A 24 11.93 -2.92 -0.78
CA ASN A 24 12.80 -2.07 -1.58
C ASN A 24 13.35 -0.86 -0.82
N SER A 25 12.77 -0.49 0.32
CA SER A 25 13.26 0.64 1.10
C SER A 25 14.57 0.38 1.82
N GLY A 26 14.95 -0.89 2.00
CA GLY A 26 16.16 -1.30 2.72
C GLY A 26 16.14 -0.99 4.22
N LYS A 27 14.99 -0.57 4.76
CA LYS A 27 14.81 -0.34 6.21
C LYS A 27 14.41 -1.62 6.92
N GLU A 28 15.09 -1.92 8.02
CA GLU A 28 14.73 -3.05 8.90
C GLU A 28 13.47 -2.79 9.72
N SER A 29 13.21 -1.53 10.06
CA SER A 29 12.01 -1.14 10.81
C SER A 29 11.51 0.24 10.38
N TYR A 30 10.20 0.45 10.59
CA TYR A 30 9.52 1.72 10.39
C TYR A 30 8.88 2.15 11.69
N THR A 31 8.91 3.45 11.95
CA THR A 31 8.07 4.02 13.02
C THR A 31 6.63 4.15 12.53
N LEU A 32 5.69 4.27 13.47
CA LEU A 32 4.28 4.49 13.15
C LEU A 32 4.09 5.74 12.28
N GLU A 33 4.82 6.82 12.58
CA GLU A 33 4.75 8.08 11.83
C GLU A 33 5.23 7.92 10.38
N GLU A 34 6.30 7.15 10.17
CA GLU A 34 6.82 6.87 8.84
C GLU A 34 5.85 6.02 8.02
N LEU A 35 5.18 5.05 8.65
CA LEU A 35 4.13 4.27 7.99
C LEU A 35 2.95 5.16 7.60
N CYS A 36 2.48 6.03 8.49
CA CYS A 36 1.38 6.96 8.19
C CYS A 36 1.73 7.85 6.99
N ARG A 37 2.91 8.50 6.99
CA ARG A 37 3.34 9.34 5.86
C ARG A 37 3.46 8.57 4.55
N LEU A 38 3.91 7.31 4.61
CA LEU A 38 4.03 6.45 3.43
C LEU A 38 2.65 6.09 2.87
N LEU A 39 1.68 5.80 3.74
CA LEU A 39 0.28 5.57 3.34
C LEU A 39 -0.35 6.84 2.76
N ASP A 40 -0.12 7.99 3.37
CA ASP A 40 -0.60 9.28 2.86
C ASP A 40 -0.05 9.56 1.46
N THR A 41 1.25 9.32 1.24
CA THR A 41 1.89 9.49 -0.08
C THR A 41 1.28 8.56 -1.14
N ILE A 42 0.95 7.32 -0.77
CA ILE A 42 0.30 6.36 -1.68
C ILE A 42 -1.14 6.79 -1.98
N ALA A 43 -1.86 7.30 -0.98
CA ALA A 43 -3.21 7.82 -1.15
C ALA A 43 -3.20 9.03 -2.11
N ASP A 44 -2.31 9.99 -1.88
CA ASP A 44 -2.14 11.17 -2.74
C ASP A 44 -1.78 10.78 -4.18
N ALA A 45 -0.86 9.83 -4.37
CA ALA A 45 -0.48 9.35 -5.69
C ALA A 45 -1.64 8.69 -6.44
N LYS A 46 -2.52 7.96 -5.73
CA LYS A 46 -3.71 7.31 -6.30
C LYS A 46 -4.86 8.28 -6.58
N ASP A 47 -4.93 9.39 -5.86
CA ASP A 47 -5.94 10.44 -6.07
C ASP A 47 -5.61 11.34 -7.29
N GLN A 48 -4.35 11.29 -7.76
CA GLN A 48 -3.86 11.99 -8.95
C GLN A 48 -4.00 11.17 -10.25
N GLU A 49 -4.40 9.90 -10.19
CA GLU A 49 -4.74 9.02 -11.35
C GLU A 49 -6.23 9.09 -11.69
#